data_AF-A0A2J8A612-F1
#
_entry.id   AF-A0A2J8A612-F1
#
_cell.length_a   1.000
_cell.length_b   1.000
_cell.length_c   1.000
_cell.angle_alpha   90.00
_cell.angle_beta   90.00
_cell.angle_gamma   90.00
#
_symmetry.space_group_name_H-M   'P 1'
#
loop_
_entity.id
_entity.type
_entity.pdbx_description
1 polymer ?
#
loop_
_entity_poly.entity_id
_entity_poly.type
_entity_poly.pdbx_seq_one_letter_code
_entity_poly.pdbx_strand_id
1 'polypeptide(L)'
;MKKTGPGAEGKRVTDDTTVQKFNNTSTSISGTAEGLRSSLKELEAEIKQDEEGKKEYATFLKKLEVKRADLQRVVDERAAWLEAFAVQQESTGFEKQYKSLLEQIEQIYGGAKEFHGKGIDLLIKEFGYHIAFKRWNDTFSAIPFKPK
;
A
#
# COMPACT_ATOMS: atom_id res chain seq x y z
N MET A 1 -100.16 -10.38 -43.66
CA MET A 1 -99.81 -9.04 -43.15
C MET A 1 -99.77 -9.06 -41.62
N LYS A 2 -98.59 -9.04 -41.01
CA LYS A 2 -98.40 -8.69 -39.58
C LYS A 2 -97.34 -7.60 -39.55
N LYS A 3 -97.74 -6.41 -39.11
CA LYS A 3 -96.91 -5.21 -39.04
C LYS A 3 -95.90 -5.38 -37.92
N THR A 4 -94.62 -5.21 -38.24
CA THR A 4 -93.52 -5.01 -37.29
C THR A 4 -93.71 -3.65 -36.61
N GLY A 5 -93.83 -3.64 -35.29
CA GLY A 5 -93.88 -2.40 -34.50
C GLY A 5 -92.52 -1.68 -34.49
N PRO A 6 -92.50 -0.34 -34.36
CA PRO A 6 -91.26 0.42 -34.36
C PRO A 6 -90.51 0.15 -33.05
N GLY A 7 -89.23 -0.20 -33.16
CA GLY A 7 -88.33 -0.32 -32.02
C GLY A 7 -88.24 1.00 -31.27
N ALA A 8 -88.43 0.96 -29.96
CA ALA A 8 -88.16 2.10 -29.10
C ALA A 8 -86.64 2.34 -29.09
N GLU A 9 -86.17 3.27 -29.91
CA GLU A 9 -84.82 3.82 -29.78
C GLU A 9 -84.74 4.56 -28.45
N GLY A 10 -84.00 3.97 -27.50
CA GLY A 10 -83.68 4.63 -26.25
C GLY A 10 -82.94 5.94 -26.53
N LYS A 11 -83.49 7.06 -26.07
CA LYS A 11 -82.84 8.37 -26.12
C LYS A 11 -81.44 8.24 -25.50
N ARG A 12 -80.39 8.43 -26.31
CA ARG A 12 -79.02 8.57 -25.79
C ARG A 12 -78.98 9.81 -24.90
N VAL A 13 -78.64 9.61 -23.63
CA VAL A 13 -78.53 10.68 -22.61
C VAL A 13 -77.22 11.47 -22.75
N THR A 14 -76.32 11.06 -23.66
CA THR A 14 -75.00 11.65 -23.85
C THR A 14 -74.80 12.13 -25.27
N ASP A 15 -74.41 13.40 -25.42
CA ASP A 15 -73.97 13.98 -26.69
C ASP A 15 -72.58 13.43 -27.10
N ASP A 16 -72.34 13.23 -28.39
CA ASP A 16 -71.11 12.63 -28.92
C ASP A 16 -69.87 13.46 -28.56
N THR A 17 -70.02 14.78 -28.45
CA THR A 17 -68.92 15.67 -28.00
C THR A 17 -68.54 15.44 -26.54
N THR A 18 -69.48 15.02 -25.69
CA THR A 18 -69.23 14.70 -24.28
C THR A 18 -68.47 13.39 -24.16
N VAL A 19 -68.81 12.40 -24.99
CA VAL A 19 -68.12 11.11 -25.07
C VAL A 19 -66.68 11.30 -25.56
N GLN A 20 -66.46 12.13 -26.58
CA GLN A 20 -65.11 12.44 -27.08
C GLN A 20 -64.26 13.16 -26.02
N LYS A 21 -64.82 14.15 -25.32
CA LYS A 21 -64.11 14.83 -24.23
C LYS A 21 -63.74 13.87 -23.10
N PHE A 22 -64.66 13.01 -22.70
CA PHE A 22 -64.42 11.98 -21.69
C PHE A 22 -63.31 11.01 -22.11
N ASN A 23 -63.35 10.50 -23.34
CA ASN A 23 -62.35 9.58 -23.86
C ASN A 23 -60.96 10.25 -23.95
N ASN A 24 -60.90 11.51 -24.37
CA ASN A 24 -59.65 12.27 -24.42
C ASN A 24 -59.09 12.48 -23.01
N THR A 25 -59.92 12.88 -22.04
CA THR A 25 -59.50 13.04 -20.65
C THR A 25 -59.05 11.70 -20.04
N SER A 26 -59.78 10.62 -20.29
CA SER A 26 -59.42 9.27 -19.83
C SER A 26 -58.10 8.78 -20.41
N THR A 27 -57.86 9.04 -21.70
CA THR A 27 -56.59 8.70 -22.37
C THR A 27 -55.43 9.51 -21.80
N SER A 28 -55.62 10.81 -21.57
CA SER A 28 -54.61 11.67 -20.95
C SER A 28 -54.26 11.22 -19.52
N ILE A 29 -55.26 10.89 -18.71
CA ILE A 29 -55.05 10.37 -17.34
C ILE A 29 -54.34 9.02 -17.38
N SER A 30 -54.68 8.15 -18.32
CA SER A 30 -54.03 6.84 -18.46
C SER A 30 -52.56 7.01 -18.86
N GLY A 31 -52.26 7.90 -19.81
CA GLY A 31 -50.89 8.20 -20.21
C GLY A 31 -50.04 8.80 -19.09
N THR A 32 -50.60 9.71 -18.27
CA THR A 32 -49.87 10.24 -17.11
C THR A 32 -49.68 9.18 -16.03
N ALA A 33 -50.67 8.31 -15.79
CA ALA A 33 -50.54 7.20 -14.85
C ALA A 33 -49.47 6.18 -15.28
N GLU A 34 -49.39 5.87 -16.57
CA GLU A 34 -48.35 5.00 -17.13
C GLU A 34 -46.96 5.65 -17.04
N GLY A 35 -46.86 6.96 -17.30
CA GLY A 35 -45.64 7.73 -17.12
C GLY A 35 -45.15 7.69 -15.67
N LEU A 36 -46.03 7.99 -14.70
CA LEU A 36 -45.71 7.92 -13.27
C LEU A 36 -45.32 6.52 -12.83
N ARG A 37 -45.98 5.48 -13.34
CA ARG A 37 -45.63 4.09 -13.05
C ARG A 37 -44.25 3.72 -13.59
N SER A 38 -43.87 4.26 -14.74
CA SER A 38 -42.54 4.03 -15.32
C SER A 38 -41.47 4.73 -14.49
N SER A 39 -41.69 5.99 -14.11
CA SER A 39 -40.77 6.74 -13.23
C SER A 39 -40.63 6.11 -11.83
N LEU A 40 -41.71 5.55 -11.26
CA LEU A 40 -41.63 4.82 -10.00
C LEU A 40 -40.73 3.59 -10.10
N LYS A 41 -40.85 2.82 -11.18
CA LYS A 41 -39.97 1.65 -11.41
C LYS A 41 -38.51 2.04 -11.58
N GLU A 42 -38.24 3.15 -12.27
CA GLU A 42 -36.90 3.69 -12.44
C GLU A 42 -36.31 4.11 -11.09
N LEU A 43 -37.04 4.89 -10.31
CA LEU A 43 -36.63 5.28 -8.96
C LEU A 43 -36.42 4.07 -8.03
N GLU A 44 -37.27 3.05 -8.09
CA GLU A 44 -37.08 1.81 -7.33
C GLU A 44 -35.77 1.09 -7.72
N ALA A 45 -35.44 1.07 -9.02
CA ALA A 45 -34.19 0.49 -9.50
C ALA A 45 -32.97 1.31 -9.05
N GLU A 46 -33.04 2.64 -9.11
CA GLU A 46 -31.99 3.54 -8.62
C GLU A 46 -31.77 3.39 -7.11
N ILE A 47 -32.84 3.36 -6.32
CA ILE A 47 -32.77 3.16 -4.85
C ILE A 47 -32.06 1.84 -4.54
N LYS A 48 -32.40 0.77 -5.27
CA LYS A 48 -31.77 -0.53 -5.08
C LYS A 48 -30.26 -0.48 -5.39
N GLN A 49 -29.87 0.18 -6.48
CA GLN A 49 -28.46 0.36 -6.82
C GLN A 49 -27.71 1.19 -5.77
N ASP A 50 -28.34 2.24 -5.23
CA ASP A 50 -27.76 3.05 -4.16
C ASP A 50 -27.59 2.26 -2.85
N GLU A 51 -28.54 1.39 -2.50
CA GLU A 51 -28.42 0.51 -1.35
C GLU A 51 -27.27 -0.50 -1.50
N GLU A 52 -27.12 -1.07 -2.69
CA GLU A 52 -25.99 -1.93 -3.05
C GLU A 52 -24.66 -1.15 -2.95
N GLY A 53 -24.60 0.05 -3.51
CA GLY A 53 -23.44 0.94 -3.43
C GLY A 53 -23.06 1.30 -1.99
N LYS A 54 -24.03 1.65 -1.13
CA LYS A 54 -23.79 1.91 0.30
C LYS A 54 -23.14 0.73 1.01
N LYS A 55 -23.60 -0.49 0.71
CA LYS A 55 -23.03 -1.72 1.29
C LYS A 55 -21.59 -1.95 0.85
N GLU A 56 -21.28 -1.68 -0.42
CA GLU A 56 -19.92 -1.75 -0.94
C GLU A 56 -19.01 -0.73 -0.25
N TYR A 57 -19.44 0.53 -0.14
CA TYR A 57 -18.69 1.57 0.57
C TYR A 57 -18.43 1.20 2.03
N ALA A 58 -19.43 0.68 2.75
CA ALA A 58 -19.25 0.21 4.12
C ALA A 58 -18.20 -0.91 4.22
N THR A 59 -18.18 -1.81 3.24
CA THR A 59 -17.18 -2.89 3.15
C THR A 59 -15.77 -2.34 2.91
N PHE A 60 -15.63 -1.37 2.00
CA PHE A 60 -14.35 -0.71 1.75
C PHE A 60 -13.85 0.09 2.96
N LEU A 61 -14.75 0.83 3.63
CA LEU A 61 -14.42 1.59 4.82
C LEU A 61 -13.85 0.67 5.91
N LYS A 62 -14.52 -0.45 6.18
CA LYS A 62 -14.04 -1.45 7.15
C LYS A 62 -12.65 -2.00 6.78
N LYS A 63 -12.40 -2.27 5.49
CA LYS A 63 -11.07 -2.71 5.03
C LYS A 63 -10.00 -1.63 5.26
N LEU A 64 -10.33 -0.36 5.04
CA LEU A 64 -9.41 0.75 5.27
C LEU A 64 -9.13 0.96 6.76
N GLU A 65 -10.12 0.83 7.63
CA GLU A 65 -9.94 0.91 9.09
C GLU A 65 -8.99 -0.18 9.60
N VAL A 66 -9.16 -1.42 9.14
CA VAL A 66 -8.24 -2.52 9.48
C VAL A 66 -6.82 -2.20 9.02
N LYS A 67 -6.64 -1.78 7.76
CA LYS A 67 -5.31 -1.41 7.23
C LYS A 67 -4.68 -0.26 8.00
N ARG A 68 -5.47 0.74 8.41
CA ARG A 68 -4.99 1.85 9.21
C ARG A 68 -4.51 1.36 10.58
N ALA A 69 -5.28 0.51 11.25
CA ALA A 69 -4.89 -0.05 12.54
C ALA A 69 -3.60 -0.89 12.43
N ASP A 70 -3.49 -1.73 11.40
CA ASP A 70 -2.29 -2.53 11.15
C ASP A 70 -1.05 -1.66 10.91
N LEU A 71 -1.18 -0.61 10.08
CA LEU A 71 -0.10 0.33 9.81
C LEU A 71 0.30 1.09 11.08
N GLN A 72 -0.66 1.52 11.88
CA GLN A 72 -0.37 2.20 13.15
C GLN A 72 0.40 1.28 14.10
N ARG A 73 -0.02 0.01 14.23
CA ARG A 73 0.70 -0.98 15.04
C ARG A 73 2.16 -1.13 14.58
N VAL A 74 2.39 -1.22 13.26
CA VAL A 74 3.76 -1.34 12.72
C VAL A 74 4.59 -0.08 13.01
N VAL A 75 4.00 1.10 12.92
CA VAL A 75 4.68 2.36 13.28
C VAL A 75 5.07 2.36 14.75
N ASP A 76 4.14 1.99 15.63
CA ASP A 76 4.36 1.96 17.08
C ASP A 76 5.44 0.92 17.46
N GLU A 77 5.39 -0.27 16.86
CA GLU A 77 6.41 -1.31 17.04
C GLU A 77 7.80 -0.85 16.60
N ARG A 78 7.89 -0.17 15.45
CA ARG A 78 9.17 0.36 14.94
C ARG A 78 9.68 1.52 15.79
N ALA A 79 8.80 2.39 16.26
CA ALA A 79 9.17 3.47 17.17
C ALA A 79 9.71 2.91 18.48
N ALA A 80 9.02 1.95 19.09
CA ALA A 80 9.48 1.27 20.30
C ALA A 80 10.83 0.56 20.09
N TRP A 81 11.02 -0.08 18.92
CA TRP A 81 12.29 -0.71 18.57
C TRP A 81 13.42 0.32 18.43
N LEU A 82 13.18 1.45 17.77
CA LEU A 82 14.17 2.52 17.62
C LEU A 82 14.56 3.14 18.96
N GLU A 83 13.59 3.37 19.85
CA GLU A 83 13.86 3.85 21.21
C GLU A 83 14.70 2.85 22.00
N ALA A 84 14.34 1.56 21.96
CA ALA A 84 15.13 0.50 22.59
C ALA A 84 16.54 0.41 21.99
N PHE A 85 16.66 0.55 20.67
CA PHE A 85 17.94 0.56 19.98
C PHE A 85 18.79 1.78 20.34
N ALA A 86 18.20 2.97 20.45
CA ALA A 86 18.92 4.19 20.84
C ALA A 86 19.48 4.07 22.27
N VAL A 87 18.67 3.60 23.22
CA VAL A 87 19.12 3.29 24.59
C VAL A 87 20.22 2.23 24.57
N GLN A 88 20.07 1.20 23.73
CA GLN A 88 21.07 0.14 23.60
C GLN A 88 22.35 0.63 22.91
N GLN A 89 22.30 1.56 21.97
CA GLN A 89 23.48 2.13 21.30
C GLN A 89 24.29 3.01 22.27
N GLU A 90 23.63 3.81 23.10
CA GLU A 90 24.27 4.51 24.22
C GLU A 90 24.86 3.52 25.24
N SER A 91 24.15 2.43 25.53
CA SER A 91 24.54 1.44 26.55
C SER A 91 25.64 0.47 26.09
N THR A 92 25.69 0.08 24.83
CA THR A 92 26.54 -1.04 24.36
C THR A 92 27.95 -0.59 23.96
N GLY A 93 28.20 0.70 23.77
CA GLY A 93 29.54 1.20 23.43
C GLY A 93 30.11 0.52 22.17
N PHE A 94 29.27 -0.06 21.32
CA PHE A 94 29.67 -0.85 20.16
C PHE A 94 30.55 -0.03 19.22
N GLU A 95 30.18 1.23 19.00
CA GLU A 95 30.96 2.18 18.20
C GLU A 95 32.33 2.47 18.81
N LYS A 96 32.43 2.57 20.15
CA LYS A 96 33.69 2.72 20.87
C LYS A 96 34.54 1.46 20.76
N GLN A 97 33.95 0.28 20.90
CA GLN A 97 34.66 -1.00 20.75
C GLN A 97 35.17 -1.19 19.32
N TYR A 98 34.34 -0.86 18.33
CA TYR A 98 34.72 -0.93 16.92
C TYR A 98 35.86 0.04 16.57
N LYS A 99 35.79 1.29 17.05
CA LYS A 99 36.90 2.27 16.91
C LYS A 99 38.17 1.79 17.60
N SER A 100 38.06 1.29 18.84
CA SER A 100 39.22 0.77 19.57
C SER A 100 39.86 -0.43 18.86
N LEU A 101 39.05 -1.31 18.25
CA LEU A 101 39.57 -2.43 17.47
C LEU A 101 40.34 -1.95 16.23
N LEU A 102 39.82 -0.94 15.51
CA LEU A 102 40.49 -0.36 14.36
C LEU A 102 41.83 0.30 14.74
N GLU A 103 41.85 1.06 15.84
CA GLU A 103 43.09 1.67 16.36
C GLU A 103 44.13 0.61 16.74
N GLN A 104 43.71 -0.48 17.39
CA GLN A 104 44.62 -1.59 17.72
C GLN A 104 45.17 -2.26 16.47
N ILE A 105 44.35 -2.48 15.44
CA ILE A 105 44.81 -3.02 14.15
C ILE A 105 45.84 -2.09 13.53
N GLU A 106 45.59 -0.78 13.50
CA GLU A 106 46.52 0.20 12.96
C GLU A 106 47.87 0.19 13.70
N GLN A 107 47.85 0.14 15.04
CA GLN A 107 49.06 0.05 15.85
C GLN A 107 49.86 -1.23 15.57
N ILE A 108 49.19 -2.38 15.47
CA ILE A 108 49.84 -3.67 15.18
C ILE A 108 50.51 -3.63 13.81
N TYR A 109 49.81 -3.12 12.80
CA TYR A 109 50.35 -3.02 11.44
C TYR A 109 51.50 -2.02 11.36
N GLY A 110 51.38 -0.87 12.03
CA GLY A 110 52.42 0.15 12.12
C GLY A 110 53.70 -0.41 12.76
N GLY A 111 53.57 -1.06 13.92
CA GLY A 111 54.69 -1.69 14.62
C GLY A 111 55.32 -2.81 13.79
N ALA A 112 54.52 -3.68 13.18
CA ALA A 112 55.05 -4.76 12.34
C ALA A 112 55.80 -4.25 11.11
N LYS A 113 55.35 -3.14 10.49
CA LYS A 113 56.07 -2.47 9.39
C LYS A 113 57.40 -1.87 9.87
N GLU A 114 57.41 -1.24 11.04
CA GLU A 114 58.62 -0.67 11.63
C GLU A 114 59.66 -1.76 11.96
N PHE A 115 59.25 -2.84 12.63
CA PHE A 115 60.13 -3.96 12.95
C PHE A 115 60.60 -4.70 11.70
N HIS A 116 59.77 -4.81 10.65
CA HIS A 116 60.21 -5.35 9.37
C HIS A 116 61.33 -4.50 8.75
N GLY A 117 61.20 -3.16 8.78
CA GLY A 117 62.26 -2.24 8.35
C GLY A 117 63.56 -2.43 9.13
N LYS A 118 63.48 -2.44 10.47
CA LYS A 118 64.62 -2.70 11.35
C LYS A 118 65.28 -4.06 11.09
N GLY A 119 64.48 -5.09 10.79
CA GLY A 119 64.99 -6.41 10.43
C GLY A 119 65.80 -6.39 9.12
N ILE A 120 65.35 -5.65 8.11
CA ILE A 120 66.10 -5.46 6.86
C ILE A 120 67.40 -4.71 7.15
N ASP A 121 67.37 -3.64 7.94
CA ASP A 121 68.57 -2.86 8.28
C ASP A 121 69.62 -3.71 9.02
N LEU A 122 69.18 -4.57 9.94
CA LEU A 122 70.05 -5.54 10.62
C LEU A 122 70.72 -6.49 9.62
N LEU A 123 69.96 -7.03 8.67
CA LEU A 123 70.48 -7.93 7.64
C LEU A 123 71.51 -7.22 6.75
N ILE A 124 71.28 -5.96 6.38
CA ILE A 124 72.23 -5.15 5.60
C ILE A 124 73.53 -4.99 6.39
N LYS A 125 73.42 -4.61 7.67
CA LYS A 125 74.57 -4.25 8.50
C LYS A 125 75.43 -5.44 8.92
N GLU A 126 74.81 -6.50 9.42
CA GLU A 126 75.53 -7.62 10.05
C GLU A 126 75.83 -8.77 9.07
N PHE A 127 75.07 -8.87 7.97
CA PHE A 127 75.17 -9.98 7.02
C PHE A 127 75.44 -9.53 5.58
N GLY A 128 75.64 -8.23 5.33
CA GLY A 128 75.92 -7.70 3.99
C GLY A 128 74.75 -7.90 3.00
N TYR A 129 73.52 -8.03 3.50
CA TYR A 129 72.34 -8.22 2.67
C TYR A 129 72.14 -7.06 1.70
N HIS A 130 71.86 -7.35 0.43
CA HIS A 130 71.56 -6.35 -0.58
C HIS A 130 70.08 -6.42 -0.97
N ILE A 131 69.38 -5.27 -0.90
CA ILE A 131 67.92 -5.17 -1.06
C ILE A 131 67.43 -5.73 -2.41
N ALA A 132 68.27 -5.68 -3.45
CA ALA A 132 67.95 -6.27 -4.77
C ALA A 132 67.77 -7.81 -4.76
N PHE A 133 68.24 -8.52 -3.71
CA PHE A 133 68.00 -9.95 -3.54
C PHE A 133 66.70 -10.27 -2.80
N LYS A 134 65.90 -9.25 -2.47
CA LYS A 134 64.55 -9.44 -1.92
C LYS A 134 63.70 -10.22 -2.91
N ARG A 135 63.14 -11.35 -2.48
CA ARG A 135 62.27 -12.16 -3.35
C ARG A 135 60.98 -11.39 -3.63
N TRP A 136 60.42 -11.55 -4.82
CA TRP A 136 59.18 -10.88 -5.22
C TRP A 136 57.97 -11.26 -4.32
N ASN A 137 58.02 -12.43 -3.67
CA ASN A 137 57.02 -12.88 -2.71
C ASN A 137 57.32 -12.47 -1.26
N ASP A 138 58.43 -11.78 -1.00
CA ASP A 138 58.87 -11.33 0.33
C ASP A 138 58.23 -9.99 0.72
N THR A 139 57.02 -9.76 0.21
CA THR A 139 56.23 -8.56 0.50
C THR A 139 55.60 -8.73 1.87
N PHE A 140 55.71 -7.72 2.72
CA PHE A 140 55.10 -7.70 4.04
C PHE A 140 53.60 -8.01 3.94
N SER A 141 53.21 -9.24 4.31
CA SER A 141 51.81 -9.66 4.35
C SER A 141 51.33 -9.59 5.79
N ALA A 142 50.48 -8.61 6.08
CA ALA A 142 49.94 -8.42 7.42
C ALA A 142 48.74 -9.33 7.69
N ILE A 143 48.89 -10.63 7.41
CA ILE A 143 47.87 -11.61 7.77
C ILE A 143 47.95 -11.77 9.30
N PRO A 144 46.90 -11.42 10.06
CA PRO A 144 46.91 -11.59 11.51
C PRO A 144 47.16 -13.05 11.84
N PHE A 145 48.18 -13.34 12.65
CA PHE A 145 48.48 -14.71 13.07
C PHE A 145 47.28 -15.27 13.84
N LYS A 146 46.70 -16.36 13.31
CA LYS A 146 45.61 -17.10 13.97
C LYS A 146 46.21 -18.39 14.54
N PRO A 147 46.47 -18.48 15.86
CA PRO A 147 46.95 -19.73 16.45
C PRO A 147 45.90 -20.83 16.27
N LYS A 148 46.36 -22.06 16.05
CA LYS A 148 45.54 -23.27 16.06
C LYS A 148 45.26 -23.71 17.47
#